data_AF-A0A496SAS6-F1
#
_entry.id   AF-A0A496SAS6-F1
#
_cell.length_a   1.000
_cell.length_b   1.000
_cell.length_c   1.000
_cell.angle_alpha   90.00
_cell.angle_beta   90.00
_cell.angle_gamma   90.00
#
_symmetry.space_group_name_H-M   'P 1'
#
loop_
_entity.id
_entity.type
_entity.pdbx_description
1 polymer ?
#
loop_
_entity_poly.entity_id
_entity_poly.type
_entity_poly.pdbx_seq_one_letter_code
_entity_poly.pdbx_strand_id
1 'polypeptide(L)'
;MASRIDKLDRNVVLGLFTWDDAPEGHHREIDIEFSRWGRTKDDNAQFVVQPWDRPGNMHRFNLQLDGDLSAHCFVWRKGCISFRSIRGHLLTSPDIIESWDYEGPDLPEPGNEKVRMNLWLLDGVPPSGDGEVEVVVRRFEFVRPVPVEETLWGTLKYEFR
;
A
#
# COMPACT_ATOMS: atom_id res chain seq x y z
N MET A 1 1.89 9.90 -4.39
CA MET A 1 0.65 10.54 -4.85
C MET A 1 0.81 12.05 -4.87
N ALA A 2 0.04 12.72 -5.72
CA ALA A 2 -0.15 14.16 -5.75
C ALA A 2 -1.66 14.48 -5.66
N SER A 3 -2.32 13.92 -4.65
CA SER A 3 -3.77 14.03 -4.45
C SER A 3 -4.14 13.87 -2.98
N ARG A 4 -5.27 14.44 -2.59
CA ARG A 4 -5.86 14.32 -1.24
C ARG A 4 -6.58 12.98 -1.04
N ILE A 5 -5.83 11.88 -1.10
CA ILE A 5 -6.39 10.53 -0.95
C ILE A 5 -6.96 10.28 0.46
N ASP A 6 -6.58 11.08 1.46
CA ASP A 6 -7.20 11.09 2.79
C ASP A 6 -8.65 11.60 2.79
N LYS A 7 -9.05 12.30 1.72
CA LYS A 7 -10.36 12.91 1.53
C LYS A 7 -11.22 12.21 0.48
N LEU A 8 -10.85 11.02 0.01
CA LEU A 8 -11.73 10.24 -0.88
C LEU A 8 -13.11 10.09 -0.24
N ASP A 9 -14.16 10.22 -1.07
CA ASP A 9 -15.53 9.97 -0.63
C ASP A 9 -15.64 8.55 -0.07
N ARG A 10 -16.57 8.34 0.87
CA ARG A 10 -16.72 7.07 1.56
C ARG A 10 -16.98 5.89 0.63
N ASN A 11 -17.57 6.11 -0.55
CA ASN A 11 -17.88 5.08 -1.53
C ASN A 11 -16.74 4.85 -2.54
N VAL A 12 -15.67 5.63 -2.49
CA VAL A 12 -14.53 5.47 -3.40
C VAL A 12 -13.51 4.54 -2.77
N VAL A 13 -12.97 3.64 -3.58
CA VAL A 13 -11.87 2.75 -3.19
C VAL A 13 -10.74 2.92 -4.18
N LEU A 14 -9.56 3.27 -3.66
CA LEU A 14 -8.29 3.23 -4.38
C LEU A 14 -7.48 2.04 -3.87
N GLY A 15 -7.21 1.06 -4.73
CA GLY A 15 -6.34 -0.07 -4.42
C GLY A 15 -5.00 0.03 -5.14
N LEU A 16 -3.91 -0.19 -4.40
CA LEU A 16 -2.54 -0.35 -4.92
C LEU A 16 -2.02 -1.71 -4.46
N PHE A 17 -1.82 -2.65 -5.38
CA PHE A 17 -1.66 -4.04 -4.97
C PHE A 17 -0.79 -4.88 -5.90
N THR A 18 -0.28 -5.99 -5.39
CA THR A 18 0.29 -7.07 -6.21
C THR A 18 -0.79 -8.07 -6.59
N TRP A 19 -0.66 -8.72 -7.75
CA TRP A 19 -1.58 -9.77 -8.17
C TRP A 19 -0.92 -10.76 -9.11
N ASP A 20 -1.05 -12.04 -8.80
CA ASP A 20 -0.76 -13.18 -9.66
C ASP A 20 -2.07 -13.81 -10.16
N ASP A 21 -2.12 -14.16 -11.45
CA ASP A 21 -3.29 -14.85 -12.01
C ASP A 21 -3.41 -16.28 -11.43
N ALA A 22 -2.31 -16.84 -10.92
CA ALA A 22 -2.32 -18.10 -10.21
C ALA A 22 -2.81 -17.91 -8.75
N PRO A 23 -3.73 -18.77 -8.25
CA PRO A 23 -4.43 -18.53 -6.99
C PRO A 23 -3.59 -18.86 -5.74
N GLU A 24 -2.39 -19.41 -5.87
CA GLU A 24 -1.57 -19.79 -4.72
C GLU A 24 -1.19 -18.56 -3.89
N GLY A 25 -1.13 -18.72 -2.57
CA GLY A 25 -0.85 -17.62 -1.66
C GLY A 25 -1.83 -16.46 -1.82
N HIS A 26 -3.12 -16.76 -2.11
CA HIS A 26 -4.16 -15.76 -2.32
C HIS A 26 -3.80 -14.74 -3.40
N HIS A 27 -3.47 -15.23 -4.60
CA HIS A 27 -2.99 -14.40 -5.71
C HIS A 27 -1.70 -13.62 -5.41
N ARG A 28 -0.97 -13.99 -4.34
CA ARG A 28 0.22 -13.27 -3.85
C ARG A 28 -0.06 -11.78 -3.68
N GLU A 29 -1.26 -11.48 -3.18
CA GLU A 29 -1.80 -10.13 -3.11
C GLU A 29 -1.43 -9.46 -1.77
N ILE A 30 -0.81 -8.29 -1.93
CA ILE A 30 -0.37 -7.39 -0.87
C ILE A 30 -0.94 -6.02 -1.24
N ASP A 31 -1.78 -5.47 -0.38
CA ASP A 31 -2.55 -4.26 -0.67
C ASP A 31 -2.13 -3.06 0.18
N ILE A 32 -2.14 -1.90 -0.45
CA ILE A 32 -2.29 -0.60 0.19
C ILE A 32 -3.56 0.03 -0.37
N GLU A 33 -4.56 0.23 0.48
CA GLU A 33 -5.87 0.70 0.06
C GLU A 33 -6.28 1.98 0.79
N PHE A 34 -7.02 2.83 0.09
CA PHE A 34 -7.58 4.06 0.62
C PHE A 34 -9.09 4.07 0.37
N SER A 35 -9.86 3.94 1.45
CA SER A 35 -11.31 4.00 1.45
C SER A 35 -11.85 4.05 2.88
N ARG A 36 -13.07 4.59 3.03
CA ARG A 36 -13.87 4.41 4.26
C ARG A 36 -14.90 3.28 4.13
N TRP A 37 -14.92 2.55 3.03
CA TRP A 37 -15.79 1.40 2.83
C TRP A 37 -17.28 1.70 3.12
N GLY A 38 -17.77 2.82 2.61
CA GLY A 38 -19.15 3.30 2.78
C GLY A 38 -19.45 3.93 4.15
N ARG A 39 -18.51 3.89 5.10
CA ARG A 39 -18.70 4.37 6.47
C ARG A 39 -18.38 5.87 6.58
N THR A 40 -19.19 6.60 7.35
CA THR A 40 -19.01 8.04 7.59
C THR A 40 -17.88 8.37 8.56
N LYS A 41 -17.62 7.46 9.51
CA LYS A 41 -16.68 7.63 10.62
C LYS A 41 -15.92 6.33 10.81
N ASP A 42 -14.94 6.11 9.95
CA ASP A 42 -14.03 4.98 9.98
C ASP A 42 -12.66 5.47 9.49
N ASP A 43 -11.65 4.65 9.71
CA ASP A 43 -10.35 4.77 9.10
C ASP A 43 -10.49 4.81 7.57
N ASN A 44 -9.64 5.60 6.92
CA ASN A 44 -9.70 5.87 5.49
C ASN A 44 -8.59 5.17 4.71
N ALA A 45 -7.77 4.35 5.37
CA ALA A 45 -6.68 3.62 4.76
C ALA A 45 -6.43 2.29 5.46
N GLN A 46 -5.82 1.36 4.72
CA GLN A 46 -5.39 0.07 5.26
C GLN A 46 -4.20 -0.50 4.51
N PHE A 47 -3.43 -1.32 5.23
CA PHE A 47 -2.50 -2.28 4.65
C PHE A 47 -3.08 -3.68 4.81
N VAL A 48 -2.96 -4.51 3.78
CA VAL A 48 -3.53 -5.87 3.79
C VAL A 48 -2.53 -6.87 3.20
N VAL A 49 -2.50 -8.05 3.81
CA VAL A 49 -1.89 -9.25 3.22
C VAL A 49 -3.01 -10.28 3.07
N GLN A 50 -3.30 -10.74 1.87
CA GLN A 50 -4.46 -11.63 1.67
C GLN A 50 -4.25 -12.99 2.38
N PRO A 51 -5.32 -13.60 2.93
CA PRO A 51 -6.71 -13.19 2.82
C PRO A 51 -7.09 -12.13 3.87
N TRP A 52 -7.85 -11.12 3.46
CA TRP A 52 -8.21 -9.95 4.28
C TRP A 52 -9.08 -10.28 5.51
N ASP A 53 -9.83 -11.38 5.46
CA ASP A 53 -10.78 -11.78 6.50
C ASP A 53 -10.10 -12.52 7.67
N ARG A 54 -8.82 -12.87 7.50
CA ARG A 54 -8.03 -13.48 8.56
C ARG A 54 -7.65 -12.44 9.62
N PRO A 55 -7.90 -12.71 10.91
CA PRO A 55 -7.44 -11.83 11.98
C PRO A 55 -5.92 -11.62 11.93
N GLY A 56 -5.50 -10.35 11.93
CA GLY A 56 -4.09 -9.95 11.89
C GLY A 56 -3.54 -9.66 10.48
N ASN A 57 -4.31 -9.91 9.42
CA ASN A 57 -3.89 -9.67 8.04
C ASN A 57 -4.23 -8.27 7.51
N MET A 58 -4.92 -7.46 8.31
CA MET A 58 -5.31 -6.09 7.96
C MET A 58 -4.92 -5.12 9.07
N HIS A 59 -4.25 -4.04 8.70
CA HIS A 59 -3.94 -2.90 9.57
C HIS A 59 -4.67 -1.66 9.05
N ARG A 60 -5.73 -1.24 9.75
CA ARG A 60 -6.50 -0.03 9.43
C ARG A 60 -5.92 1.19 10.15
N PHE A 61 -5.93 2.33 9.49
CA PHE A 61 -5.48 3.60 10.06
C PHE A 61 -6.13 4.79 9.37
N ASN A 62 -6.16 5.93 10.07
CA ASN A 62 -6.66 7.18 9.54
C ASN A 62 -5.51 8.02 8.98
N LEU A 63 -5.30 7.95 7.66
CA LEU A 63 -4.41 8.82 6.93
C LEU A 63 -4.89 10.28 7.02
N GLN A 64 -3.99 11.18 7.40
CA GLN A 64 -4.23 12.62 7.42
C GLN A 64 -3.11 13.35 6.68
N LEU A 65 -3.49 14.13 5.66
CA LEU A 65 -2.54 14.91 4.86
C LEU A 65 -2.78 16.42 5.03
N ASP A 66 -1.70 17.16 5.26
CA ASP A 66 -1.71 18.63 5.29
C ASP A 66 -1.48 19.24 3.89
N GLY A 67 -1.05 18.42 2.93
CA GLY A 67 -0.87 18.75 1.51
C GLY A 67 -1.36 17.63 0.60
N ASP A 68 -0.98 17.64 -0.67
CA ASP A 68 -1.37 16.64 -1.68
C ASP A 68 -0.29 15.58 -1.94
N LEU A 69 0.94 15.81 -1.47
CA LEU A 69 2.04 14.87 -1.64
C LEU A 69 2.09 13.84 -0.52
N SER A 70 2.06 12.58 -0.91
CA SER A 70 2.31 11.42 -0.05
C SER A 70 3.09 10.32 -0.80
N ALA A 71 3.77 9.45 -0.08
CA ALA A 71 4.38 8.25 -0.63
C ALA A 71 3.92 7.03 0.16
N HIS A 72 3.64 5.94 -0.54
CA HIS A 72 3.17 4.69 0.05
C HIS A 72 3.97 3.56 -0.56
N CYS A 73 4.51 2.70 0.28
CA CYS A 73 5.36 1.62 -0.15
C CYS A 73 5.25 0.44 0.80
N PHE A 74 5.74 -0.70 0.32
CA PHE A 74 6.13 -1.79 1.18
C PHE A 74 7.48 -2.35 0.73
N VAL A 75 8.20 -2.95 1.68
CA VAL A 75 9.40 -3.73 1.42
C VAL A 75 9.09 -5.18 1.77
N TRP A 76 9.05 -6.02 0.76
CA TRP A 76 8.79 -7.45 0.92
C TRP A 76 10.11 -8.23 0.94
N ARG A 77 10.34 -8.95 2.05
CA ARG A 77 11.51 -9.80 2.26
C ARG A 77 11.03 -11.15 2.79
N LYS A 78 11.94 -12.12 2.80
CA LYS A 78 11.68 -13.40 3.46
C LYS A 78 11.32 -13.17 4.93
N GLY A 79 10.12 -13.58 5.33
CA GLY A 79 9.65 -13.51 6.71
C GLY A 79 9.02 -12.18 7.14
N CYS A 80 9.00 -11.14 6.29
CA CYS A 80 8.42 -9.85 6.68
C CYS A 80 7.98 -9.01 5.48
N ILE A 81 6.84 -8.32 5.60
CA ILE A 81 6.45 -7.20 4.74
C ILE A 81 6.37 -5.93 5.60
N SER A 82 7.21 -4.95 5.30
CA SER A 82 7.23 -3.66 5.98
C SER A 82 6.52 -2.59 5.15
N PHE A 83 5.33 -2.18 5.56
CA PHE A 83 4.53 -1.13 4.94
C PHE A 83 4.83 0.23 5.54
N ARG A 84 4.83 1.28 4.72
CA ARG A 84 4.96 2.66 5.18
C ARG A 84 4.07 3.60 4.36
N SER A 85 3.41 4.53 5.04
CA SER A 85 2.78 5.73 4.48
C SER A 85 3.54 6.95 4.99
N ILE A 86 4.02 7.79 4.07
CA ILE A 86 4.98 8.86 4.35
C ILE A 86 4.41 10.18 3.81
N ARG A 87 4.57 11.26 4.58
CA ARG A 87 4.20 12.61 4.15
C ARG A 87 5.23 13.16 3.17
N GLY A 88 4.76 13.84 2.13
CA GLY A 88 5.61 14.26 1.02
C GLY A 88 5.90 13.09 0.07
N HIS A 89 6.97 13.17 -0.71
CA HIS A 89 7.22 12.19 -1.79
C HIS A 89 8.56 11.46 -1.67
N LEU A 90 9.33 11.72 -0.61
CA LEU A 90 10.65 11.13 -0.40
C LEU A 90 10.52 9.93 0.54
N LEU A 91 10.85 8.73 0.06
CA LEU A 91 10.80 7.50 0.87
C LEU A 91 11.78 7.51 2.05
N THR A 92 12.80 8.36 2.00
CA THR A 92 13.79 8.56 3.08
C THR A 92 13.37 9.63 4.09
N SER A 93 12.20 10.25 3.91
CA SER A 93 11.69 11.25 4.85
C SER A 93 11.44 10.62 6.23
N PRO A 94 11.79 11.30 7.33
CA PRO A 94 11.43 10.85 8.68
C PRO A 94 9.94 11.08 9.00
N ASP A 95 9.20 11.77 8.14
CA ASP A 95 7.78 12.14 8.33
C ASP A 95 6.85 10.98 7.97
N ILE A 96 6.94 9.90 8.76
CA ILE A 96 6.10 8.71 8.63
C ILE A 96 4.73 8.99 9.23
N ILE A 97 3.68 8.78 8.44
CA ILE A 97 2.29 8.89 8.89
C ILE A 97 1.84 7.59 9.54
N GLU A 98 2.18 6.46 8.92
CA GLU A 98 1.87 5.13 9.45
C GLU A 98 2.90 4.09 8.98
N SER A 99 3.13 3.10 9.81
CA SER A 99 4.02 1.96 9.57
C SER A 99 3.46 0.66 10.13
N TRP A 100 3.58 -0.42 9.38
CA TRP A 100 3.21 -1.75 9.85
C TRP A 100 4.19 -2.79 9.33
N ASP A 101 4.64 -3.68 10.21
CA ASP A 101 5.48 -4.82 9.85
C ASP A 101 4.66 -6.09 10.05
N TYR A 102 4.41 -6.81 8.95
CA TYR A 102 3.67 -8.05 8.95
C TYR A 102 4.62 -9.24 8.90
N GLU A 103 4.57 -10.06 9.95
CA GLU A 103 5.33 -11.31 10.11
C GLU A 103 4.38 -12.51 10.31
N GLY A 104 3.13 -12.35 9.86
CA GLY A 104 2.07 -13.35 10.04
C GLY A 104 2.24 -14.58 9.14
N PRO A 105 1.39 -15.60 9.33
CA PRO A 105 1.53 -16.88 8.67
C PRO A 105 1.16 -16.88 7.18
N ASP A 106 0.57 -15.81 6.65
CA ASP A 106 0.09 -15.70 5.26
C ASP A 106 0.99 -14.80 4.41
N LEU A 107 2.28 -14.75 4.76
CA LEU A 107 3.29 -14.17 3.88
C LEU A 107 3.26 -14.90 2.53
N PRO A 108 2.99 -14.21 1.41
CA PRO A 108 3.03 -14.85 0.12
C PRO A 108 4.47 -15.26 -0.22
N GLU A 109 4.60 -16.32 -0.99
CA GLU A 109 5.86 -16.70 -1.62
C GLU A 109 6.01 -15.95 -2.96
N PRO A 110 7.20 -15.42 -3.29
CA PRO A 110 7.45 -14.78 -4.59
C PRO A 110 7.05 -15.66 -5.77
N GLY A 111 6.40 -15.07 -6.77
CA GLY A 111 5.91 -15.75 -7.96
C GLY A 111 5.96 -14.86 -9.20
N ASN A 112 4.85 -14.78 -9.93
CA ASN A 112 4.70 -13.96 -11.13
C ASN A 112 3.72 -12.79 -10.89
N GLU A 113 3.60 -12.36 -9.63
CA GLU A 113 2.78 -11.22 -9.26
C GLU A 113 3.22 -9.95 -9.99
N LYS A 114 2.21 -9.15 -10.36
CA LYS A 114 2.39 -7.86 -11.03
C LYS A 114 1.76 -6.78 -10.18
N VAL A 115 2.32 -5.58 -10.24
CA VAL A 115 1.66 -4.42 -9.63
C VAL A 115 0.43 -4.05 -10.45
N ARG A 116 -0.67 -3.82 -9.75
CA ARG A 116 -1.95 -3.33 -10.27
C ARG A 116 -2.43 -2.14 -9.43
N MET A 117 -3.24 -1.30 -10.05
CA MET A 117 -3.89 -0.17 -9.40
C MET A 117 -5.32 -0.10 -9.92
N ASN A 118 -6.28 0.21 -9.05
CA ASN A 118 -7.66 0.45 -9.45
C ASN A 118 -8.27 1.62 -8.67
N LEU A 119 -9.27 2.25 -9.27
CA LEU A 119 -10.10 3.27 -8.65
C LEU A 119 -11.55 2.93 -9.00
N TRP A 120 -12.36 2.63 -7.99
CA TRP A 120 -13.70 2.09 -8.20
C TRP A 120 -14.69 2.55 -7.13
N LEU A 121 -15.97 2.27 -7.40
CA LEU A 121 -17.10 2.65 -6.54
C LEU A 121 -17.61 1.44 -5.77
N LEU A 122 -17.62 1.52 -4.44
CA LEU A 122 -18.19 0.52 -3.56
C LEU A 122 -19.66 0.29 -3.90
N ASP A 123 -20.01 -0.95 -4.24
CA ASP A 123 -21.35 -1.37 -4.68
C ASP A 123 -21.92 -0.55 -5.85
N GLY A 124 -21.05 0.11 -6.65
CA GLY A 124 -21.46 1.02 -7.72
C GLY A 124 -22.12 2.31 -7.22
N VAL A 125 -22.10 2.59 -5.91
CA VAL A 125 -22.69 3.79 -5.34
C VAL A 125 -21.79 4.99 -5.66
N PRO A 126 -22.30 6.04 -6.31
CA PRO A 126 -21.50 7.21 -6.63
C PRO A 126 -21.06 7.97 -5.36
N PRO A 127 -20.03 8.84 -5.48
CA PRO A 127 -19.67 9.75 -4.42
C PRO A 127 -20.86 10.61 -3.95
N SER A 128 -20.87 11.01 -2.67
CA SER A 128 -22.00 11.74 -2.05
C SER A 128 -22.22 13.16 -2.60
N GLY A 129 -21.36 13.64 -3.50
CA GLY A 129 -21.44 14.96 -4.11
C GLY A 129 -21.29 14.90 -5.62
N ASP A 130 -21.53 16.03 -6.27
CA ASP A 130 -21.44 16.16 -7.72
C ASP A 130 -19.97 16.36 -8.10
N GLY A 131 -19.27 15.29 -8.46
CA GLY A 131 -17.86 15.42 -8.79
C GLY A 131 -17.23 14.19 -9.42
N GLU A 132 -16.36 14.45 -10.39
CA GLU A 132 -15.35 13.51 -10.84
C GLU A 132 -14.39 13.21 -9.68
N VAL A 133 -13.96 11.95 -9.58
CA VAL A 133 -12.93 11.53 -8.63
C VAL A 133 -11.66 11.26 -9.41
N GLU A 134 -10.62 12.04 -9.13
CA GLU A 134 -9.30 11.89 -9.71
C GLU A 134 -8.27 11.54 -8.63
N VAL A 135 -7.37 10.61 -8.95
CA VAL A 135 -6.16 10.33 -8.17
C VAL A 135 -4.96 10.40 -9.10
N VAL A 136 -4.00 11.26 -8.76
CA VAL A 136 -2.77 11.49 -9.54
C VAL A 136 -1.60 10.71 -8.93
N VAL A 137 -1.15 9.70 -9.68
CA VAL A 137 0.08 8.94 -9.38
C VAL A 137 1.26 9.57 -10.11
N ARG A 138 2.02 10.43 -9.42
CA ARG A 138 3.14 11.16 -10.04
C ARG A 138 4.33 10.26 -10.42
N ARG A 139 4.56 9.19 -9.66
CA ARG A 139 5.68 8.25 -9.87
C ARG A 139 5.33 6.90 -9.27
N PHE A 140 5.74 5.85 -9.96
CA PHE A 140 5.81 4.48 -9.47
C PHE A 140 7.25 3.99 -9.61
N GLU A 141 7.71 3.21 -8.64
CA GLU A 141 9.04 2.61 -8.67
C GLU A 141 8.98 1.21 -8.09
N PHE A 142 9.60 0.27 -8.79
CA PHE A 142 9.83 -1.08 -8.32
C PHE A 142 11.34 -1.32 -8.25
N VAL A 143 11.82 -1.61 -7.05
CA VAL A 143 13.23 -1.94 -6.81
C VAL A 143 13.29 -3.40 -6.41
N ARG A 144 13.94 -4.22 -7.24
CA ARG A 144 14.24 -5.59 -6.86
C ARG A 144 15.29 -5.56 -5.73
N PRO A 145 15.07 -6.23 -4.59
CA PRO A 145 16.13 -6.43 -3.61
C PRO A 145 17.26 -7.18 -4.30
N VAL A 146 18.43 -6.55 -4.42
CA VAL A 146 19.63 -7.27 -4.87
C VAL A 146 19.96 -8.25 -3.75
N PRO A 147 20.03 -9.57 -4.02
CA PRO A 147 20.56 -10.50 -3.05
C PRO A 147 21.95 -9.99 -2.65
N VAL A 148 22.15 -9.73 -1.37
CA VAL A 148 23.50 -9.57 -0.85
C VAL A 148 24.10 -10.97 -0.96
N GLU A 149 24.75 -11.29 -2.09
CA GLU A 149 25.82 -12.28 -2.03
C GLU A 149 26.71 -11.84 -0.88
N GLU A 150 26.98 -12.76 0.05
CA GLU A 150 27.84 -12.55 1.20
C GLU A 150 29.09 -11.78 0.79
N THR A 151 29.04 -10.45 0.93
CA THR A 151 30.24 -9.64 0.95
C THR A 151 30.89 -10.00 2.26
N LEU A 152 31.75 -11.02 2.20
CA LEU A 152 32.88 -11.16 3.10
C LEU A 152 33.48 -9.75 3.23
N TRP A 153 33.24 -9.17 4.41
CA TRP A 153 33.71 -7.86 4.88
C TRP A 153 32.94 -6.60 4.39
N GLY A 154 32.06 -6.09 5.25
CA GLY A 154 31.92 -4.64 5.45
C GLY A 154 30.58 -4.00 5.05
N THR A 155 29.80 -3.63 6.07
CA THR A 155 28.77 -2.58 6.15
C THR A 155 28.06 -2.16 4.85
N LEU A 156 26.84 -2.67 4.63
CA LEU A 156 25.94 -2.16 3.61
C LEU A 156 25.31 -0.83 4.06
N LYS A 157 25.75 0.26 3.43
CA LYS A 157 24.94 1.47 3.29
C LYS A 157 24.05 1.26 2.06
N TYR A 158 22.74 1.34 2.25
CA TYR A 158 21.81 1.42 1.12
C TYR A 158 21.91 2.84 0.55
N GLU A 159 22.38 2.97 -0.70
CA GLU A 159 22.19 4.18 -1.50
C GLU A 159 21.07 3.94 -2.50
N PHE A 160 20.08 4.83 -2.49
CA PHE A 160 19.08 4.95 -3.54
C PHE A 160 19.69 5.78 -4.67
N ARG A 161 19.74 5.26 -5.90
CA ARG A 161 20.14 6.01 -7.10
C ARG A 161 18.96 6.73 -7.72
#